data_AF-A0A2V9BBE5-F1
#
_entry.id   AF-A0A2V9BBE5-F1
#
_cell.length_a   1.000
_cell.length_b   1.000
_cell.length_c   1.000
_cell.angle_alpha   90.00
_cell.angle_beta   90.00
_cell.angle_gamma   90.00
#
_symmetry.space_group_name_H-M   'P 1'
#
loop_
_entity.id
_entity.type
_entity.pdbx_description
1 polymer ?
#
loop_
_entity_poly.entity_id
_entity_poly.type
_entity_poly.pdbx_seq_one_letter_code
_entity_poly.pdbx_strand_id
1 'polypeptide(L)' 'SHHFRGCIPGIHEILRRQGLLEGRWCLDPREDLSPGQAEEIDRVCRLYPHLQDDEFVHAHLDEWLR' A
#
# COMPACT_ATOMS: atom_id res chain seq x y z
N SER A 1 -7.28 -20.62 11.29
CA SER A 1 -6.86 -19.21 11.25
C SER A 1 -6.07 -19.00 9.98
N HIS A 2 -6.44 -18.05 9.11
CA HIS A 2 -5.87 -17.95 7.77
C HIS A 2 -4.63 -17.03 7.66
N HIS A 3 -3.93 -16.69 8.75
CA HIS A 3 -2.65 -15.95 8.75
C HIS A 3 -2.58 -14.64 7.92
N PHE A 4 -3.70 -13.96 7.68
CA PHE A 4 -3.76 -12.72 6.89
C PHE A 4 -3.31 -11.46 7.65
N ARG A 5 -2.51 -11.58 8.71
CA ARG A 5 -2.03 -10.41 9.45
C ARG A 5 -1.23 -9.53 8.50
N GLY A 6 -1.55 -8.24 8.49
CA GLY A 6 -0.85 -7.26 7.66
C GLY A 6 -1.39 -7.14 6.23
N CYS A 7 -2.41 -7.92 5.84
CA CYS A 7 -2.98 -7.85 4.49
C CYS A 7 -3.62 -6.48 4.22
N ILE A 8 -4.51 -6.01 5.10
CA ILE A 8 -5.17 -4.70 4.99
C ILE A 8 -4.16 -3.55 5.06
N PRO A 9 -3.31 -3.42 6.11
CA PRO A 9 -2.34 -2.32 6.16
C PRO A 9 -1.28 -2.43 5.06
N GLY A 10 -1.04 -3.62 4.50
CA GLY A 10 -0.19 -3.81 3.32
C GLY A 10 -0.79 -3.19 2.06
N ILE A 11 -2.09 -3.39 1.82
CA ILE A 11 -2.82 -2.71 0.73
C ILE A 11 -2.83 -1.19 0.98
N HIS A 12 -3.12 -0.77 2.22
CA HIS A 12 -3.12 0.66 2.53
C HIS A 12 -1.73 1.29 2.35
N GLU A 13 -0.64 0.56 2.58
CA GLU A 13 0.70 1.06 2.33
C GLU A 13 0.96 1.35 0.84
N ILE A 14 0.46 0.52 -0.08
CA ILE A 14 0.53 0.80 -1.52
C ILE A 14 -0.32 2.02 -1.88
N LEU A 15 -1.57 2.07 -1.42
CA LEU A 15 -2.45 3.21 -1.67
C LEU A 15 -1.88 4.52 -1.10
N ARG A 16 -1.19 4.44 0.04
CA ARG A 16 -0.49 5.58 0.64
C ARG A 16 0.67 6.05 -0.22
N ARG A 17 1.47 5.13 -0.77
CA ARG A 17 2.57 5.47 -1.69
C ARG A 17 2.05 6.12 -2.98
N GLN A 18 0.88 5.70 -3.43
CA GLN A 18 0.17 6.25 -4.57
C GLN A 18 -0.57 7.56 -4.27
N GLY A 19 -0.55 8.07 -3.04
CA GLY A 19 -1.25 9.30 -2.66
C GLY A 19 -2.78 9.19 -2.56
N LEU A 20 -3.34 7.98 -2.67
CA LEU A 20 -4.78 7.73 -2.50
C LEU A 20 -5.21 7.68 -1.03
N LEU A 21 -4.27 7.40 -0.12
CA LEU A 21 -4.47 7.46 1.33
C LEU A 21 -3.36 8.30 1.99
N GLU A 22 -3.69 9.00 3.06
CA GLU A 22 -2.69 9.76 3.83
C GLU A 22 -1.86 8.86 4.76
N GLY A 23 -2.38 7.68 5.09
CA GLY A 23 -1.76 6.75 6.03
C GLY A 23 -2.29 5.33 5.86
N ARG A 24 -1.63 4.39 6.54
CA ARG A 24 -1.96 2.95 6.50
C ARG A 24 -2.84 2.50 7.67
N TRP A 25 -3.63 3.42 8.21
CA TRP A 25 -4.45 3.18 9.41
C TRP A 25 -5.56 2.17 9.15
N CYS A 26 -5.91 1.41 10.17
CA CYS A 26 -6.99 0.43 10.16
C CYS A 26 -8.00 0.77 11.27
N LEU A 27 -9.19 0.17 11.22
CA LEU A 27 -10.22 0.38 12.25
C LEU A 27 -9.76 -0.12 13.64
N ASP A 28 -9.01 -1.22 13.70
CA ASP A 28 -8.26 -1.59 14.91
C ASP A 28 -6.92 -0.84 14.90
N PRO A 29 -6.66 0.07 15.86
CA PRO A 29 -5.40 0.82 15.92
C PRO A 29 -4.16 -0.05 16.15
N ARG A 30 -4.34 -1.31 16.54
CA ARG A 30 -3.24 -2.28 16.74
C ARG A 30 -2.94 -3.08 15.48
N GLU A 31 -3.78 -2.99 14.46
CA GLU A 31 -3.54 -3.64 13.19
C GLU A 31 -2.51 -2.84 12.40
N ASP A 32 -1.42 -3.53 12.05
CA ASP A 32 -0.24 -2.96 11.42
C ASP A 32 0.33 -4.03 10.47
N LEU A 33 1.26 -3.61 9.60
CA LEU A 33 2.10 -4.49 8.81
C LEU A 33 2.69 -5.60 9.69
N SER A 34 2.80 -6.78 9.09
CA SER A 34 3.56 -7.86 9.69
C SER A 34 5.05 -7.50 9.75
N PRO A 35 5.81 -8.05 10.71
CA PRO A 35 7.26 -7.85 10.76
C PRO A 35 7.92 -8.18 9.41
N GLY A 36 8.73 -7.27 8.87
CA GLY A 36 9.43 -7.43 7.59
C GLY A 36 8.59 -7.13 6.33
N GLN A 37 7.29 -6.86 6.47
CA GLN A 37 6.41 -6.69 5.32
C GLN A 37 6.68 -5.39 4.55
N ALA A 38 7.10 -4.32 5.22
CA ALA A 38 7.46 -3.07 4.56
C ALA A 38 8.66 -3.26 3.63
N GLU A 39 9.68 -3.96 4.09
CA GLU A 39 10.88 -4.28 3.33
C GLU A 39 10.58 -5.20 2.14
N GLU A 40 9.66 -6.15 2.32
CA GLU A 40 9.21 -7.02 1.22
C GLU A 40 8.39 -6.26 0.19
N ILE A 41 7.54 -5.31 0.61
CA ILE A 41 6.83 -4.40 -0.32
C ILE A 41 7.87 -3.60 -1.13
N ASP A 42 8.85 -2.99 -0.47
CA ASP A 42 9.94 -2.25 -1.14
C ASP A 42 10.70 -3.12 -2.14
N ARG A 43 11.02 -4.35 -1.75
CA ARG A 43 11.72 -5.31 -2.60
C ARG A 43 10.90 -5.65 -3.84
N VAL A 44 9.61 -5.94 -3.68
CA VAL A 44 8.74 -6.33 -4.80
C VAL A 44 8.49 -5.17 -5.75
N CYS A 45 8.15 -3.97 -5.26
CA CYS A 45 7.97 -2.78 -6.10
C CYS A 45 9.23 -2.46 -6.91
N ARG A 46 10.42 -2.62 -6.32
CA ARG A 46 11.70 -2.41 -7.02
C ARG A 46 12.03 -3.49 -8.05
N LEU A 47 11.77 -4.76 -7.73
CA LEU A 47 12.11 -5.88 -8.62
C LEU A 47 11.11 -6.05 -9.77
N TYR A 48 9.86 -5.64 -9.55
CA TYR A 48 8.77 -5.81 -10.50
C TYR A 48 8.01 -4.49 -10.73
N PRO A 49 8.69 -3.43 -11.22
CA PRO A 49 8.06 -2.11 -11.41
C PRO A 49 6.91 -2.14 -12.42
N HIS A 50 6.85 -3.15 -13.29
CA HIS A 50 5.79 -3.35 -14.27
C HIS A 50 4.52 -4.01 -13.70
N LEU A 51 4.51 -4.41 -12.42
CA LEU A 51 3.34 -4.96 -11.75
C LEU A 51 2.55 -3.93 -10.93
N GLN A 52 3.00 -2.67 -10.93
CA GLN A 52 2.32 -1.56 -10.29
C GLN A 52 1.96 -0.49 -11.32
N ASP A 53 0.80 0.14 -11.13
CA ASP A 53 0.25 1.16 -12.02
C ASP A 53 0.54 2.59 -11.51
N ASP A 54 1.62 2.77 -10.74
CA ASP A 54 1.91 4.02 -10.04
C ASP A 54 1.94 5.24 -10.96
N GLU A 55 2.53 5.13 -12.16
CA GLU A 55 2.56 6.25 -13.13
C GLU A 55 1.15 6.64 -13.60
N PHE A 56 0.30 5.65 -13.86
CA PHE A 56 -1.08 5.87 -14.28
C PHE A 56 -1.89 6.50 -13.14
N VAL A 57 -1.77 5.98 -11.92
CA VAL A 57 -2.47 6.52 -10.75
C VAL A 57 -2.06 7.97 -10.51
N HIS A 58 -0.75 8.26 -10.42
CA HIS A 58 -0.27 9.62 -10.19
C HIS A 58 -0.75 10.62 -11.25
N ALA A 59 -0.87 10.21 -12.51
CA ALA A 59 -1.34 11.08 -13.59
C ALA A 59 -2.82 11.51 -13.44
N HIS A 60 -3.63 10.79 -12.66
CA HIS A 60 -5.08 11.02 -12.53
C HIS A 60 -5.54 11.35 -11.09
N LEU A 61 -4.64 11.32 -10.10
CA LEU A 61 -4.97 11.63 -8.70
C LEU A 61 -5.73 12.94 -8.54
N ASP A 62 -5.23 14.01 -9.15
CA ASP A 62 -5.81 15.34 -9.07
C ASP A 62 -7.21 15.42 -9.71
N GLU A 63 -7.53 14.54 -10.66
CA GLU A 63 -8.86 14.45 -11.23
C GLU A 63 -9.83 13.74 -10.28
N TRP A 64 -9.39 12.63 -9.67
CA TRP A 64 -10.23 11.79 -8.82
C TRP A 64 -10.51 12.38 -7.44
N LEU A 65 -9.58 13.19 -6.89
CA LEU A 65 -9.68 13.76 -5.54
C LEU A 65 -10.28 15.17 -5.49
N ARG A 66 -10.89 15.64 -6.58
CA ARG A 66 -11.63 16.91 -6.64
C ARG A 66 -13.01 16.86 -6.00
#